data_AF-A0A484ZH08-F1
#
_entry.id   AF-A0A484ZH08-F1
#
_cell.length_a   1.000
_cell.length_b   1.000
_cell.length_c   1.000
_cell.angle_alpha   90.00
_cell.angle_beta   90.00
_cell.angle_gamma   90.00
#
_symmetry.space_group_name_H-M   'P 1'
#
loop_
_entity.id
_entity.type
_entity.pdbx_description
1 polymer ?
#
loop_
_entity_poly.entity_id
_entity_poly.type
_entity_poly.pdbx_seq_one_letter_code
_entity_poly.pdbx_strand_id
1 'polypeptide(L)'
;MVFCGFGLLQGQRRISWSGTGLLALALAAQVTAYLDYSWDPSIALVLPVLFLSLIAGGALWRHYRSENALWPQFSFGLLIAGIVVWLWWLISAPTFLYQLVYSIDPVLMSYVMDTELISLLGLSISVWIWRKVGLRLAWPELKNMVWLLWPGALITLFIQLSIHSHPLYYGAWNLIWLAVVASAGLLLKRDGQNLKPTQANGLHLSLFWMVLLLVGSEIFWRANQLAWGMNEWRFYLQIVSSSIVILGLWIAERRTCWPVAAHPRVYWLASLPLVFIIIGLLAYGNLLDGQIVNWTYVPLVNPLEEGAIFGLLMLFVSLRRIAPLSGQMQPLITLWTPWVVWGLAGWWLNGSLLRALAHYADLPWWFDTLWASRLIQTTFAIVWALVALICMVYSARTGRRIAWFAGAGVLGIVIAKLFLVDSANGGGLARAVAFLGVAVLLLIVGYFSPLPPRQRIDKESKA
;
A
#
# COMPACT_ATOMS: atom_id res chain seq x y z
N MET A 1 -0.61 35.52 -33.22
CA MET A 1 -1.03 36.22 -31.98
C MET A 1 -1.42 37.67 -32.21
N VAL A 2 -0.60 38.48 -32.87
CA VAL A 2 -0.85 39.93 -33.12
C VAL A 2 -2.23 40.18 -33.73
N PHE A 3 -2.61 39.45 -34.79
CA PHE A 3 -3.93 39.55 -35.40
C PHE A 3 -5.07 39.23 -34.43
N CYS A 4 -4.94 38.18 -33.61
CA CYS A 4 -5.96 37.81 -32.62
C CYS A 4 -6.13 38.91 -31.55
N GLY A 5 -5.02 39.44 -31.03
CA GLY A 5 -5.03 40.53 -30.06
C GLY A 5 -5.61 41.83 -30.61
N PHE A 6 -5.19 42.26 -31.81
CA PHE A 6 -5.73 43.45 -32.48
C PHE A 6 -7.21 43.31 -32.83
N GLY A 7 -7.63 42.15 -33.32
CA GLY A 7 -9.03 41.87 -33.63
C GLY A 7 -9.93 41.95 -32.40
N LEU A 8 -9.46 41.42 -31.25
CA LEU A 8 -10.21 41.46 -30.00
C LEU A 8 -10.25 42.87 -29.40
N LEU A 9 -9.15 43.62 -29.47
CA LEU A 9 -9.07 45.03 -29.06
C LEU A 9 -10.00 45.94 -29.86
N GLN A 10 -10.11 45.71 -31.18
CA GLN A 10 -10.91 46.54 -32.10
C GLN A 10 -12.35 46.05 -32.26
N GLY A 11 -12.77 44.99 -31.54
CA GLY A 11 -14.09 44.37 -31.70
C GLY A 11 -14.32 43.72 -33.07
N GLN A 12 -13.28 43.56 -33.88
CA GLN A 12 -13.36 42.99 -35.22
C GLN A 12 -13.32 41.46 -35.17
N ARG A 13 -14.52 40.86 -35.25
CA ARG A 13 -14.69 39.40 -35.20
C ARG A 13 -13.84 38.70 -36.27
N ARG A 14 -13.84 39.16 -37.53
CA ARG A 14 -13.12 38.49 -38.63
C ARG A 14 -11.61 38.38 -38.41
N ILE A 15 -10.97 39.43 -37.86
CA ILE A 15 -9.53 39.44 -37.57
C ILE A 15 -9.19 38.55 -36.37
N SER A 16 -10.09 38.48 -35.38
CA SER A 16 -9.93 37.58 -34.24
C SER A 16 -9.97 36.11 -34.67
N TRP A 17 -10.86 35.78 -35.61
CA TRP A 17 -11.06 34.42 -36.12
C TRP A 17 -9.91 33.98 -37.03
N SER A 18 -9.38 34.88 -37.87
CA SER A 18 -8.21 34.57 -38.70
C SER A 18 -6.98 34.27 -37.84
N GLY A 19 -6.82 34.97 -36.70
CA GLY A 19 -5.77 34.69 -35.72
C GLY A 19 -5.84 33.29 -35.13
N THR A 20 -7.04 32.80 -34.78
CA THR A 20 -7.25 31.43 -34.28
C THR A 20 -7.08 30.39 -35.40
N GLY A 21 -7.55 30.71 -36.62
CA GLY A 21 -7.37 29.85 -37.80
C GLY A 21 -5.90 29.63 -38.16
N LEU A 22 -5.06 30.66 -38.04
CA LEU A 22 -3.61 30.54 -38.20
C LEU A 22 -2.97 29.60 -37.17
N LEU A 23 -3.44 29.62 -35.92
CA LEU A 23 -2.95 28.68 -34.89
C LEU A 23 -3.34 27.23 -35.22
N ALA A 24 -4.55 27.01 -35.74
CA ALA A 24 -4.99 25.69 -36.18
C ALA A 24 -4.18 25.18 -37.38
N LEU A 25 -3.88 26.05 -38.35
CA LEU A 25 -3.01 25.71 -39.49
C LEU A 25 -1.58 25.40 -39.03
N ALA A 26 -1.03 26.17 -38.08
CA ALA A 26 0.28 25.90 -37.51
C ALA A 26 0.33 24.54 -36.81
N LEU A 27 -0.73 24.18 -36.05
CA LEU A 27 -0.86 22.86 -35.44
C LEU A 27 -0.92 21.75 -36.51
N ALA A 28 -1.73 21.92 -37.56
CA ALA A 28 -1.83 20.94 -38.65
C ALA A 28 -0.49 20.76 -39.37
N ALA A 29 0.22 21.85 -39.68
CA ALA A 29 1.55 21.82 -40.29
C ALA A 29 2.57 21.11 -39.39
N GLN A 30 2.49 21.31 -38.07
CA GLN A 30 3.36 20.63 -37.11
C GLN A 30 3.09 19.13 -37.05
N VAL A 31 1.81 18.71 -37.11
CA VAL A 31 1.43 17.30 -37.16
C VAL A 31 1.94 16.64 -38.45
N THR A 32 1.76 17.29 -39.61
CA THR A 32 2.28 16.76 -40.88
C THR A 32 3.80 16.66 -40.85
N ALA A 33 4.50 17.70 -40.37
CA ALA A 33 5.95 17.69 -40.27
C ALA A 33 6.46 16.55 -39.38
N TYR A 34 5.78 16.24 -38.27
CA TYR A 34 6.18 15.13 -37.42
C TYR A 34 5.96 13.76 -38.04
N LEU A 35 4.91 13.57 -38.85
CA LEU A 35 4.69 12.31 -39.53
C LEU A 35 5.82 12.00 -40.53
N ASP A 36 6.32 13.04 -41.20
CA ASP A 36 7.40 12.90 -42.19
C ASP A 36 8.81 12.90 -41.55
N TYR A 37 9.01 13.65 -40.46
CA TYR A 37 10.32 13.92 -39.87
C TYR A 37 10.36 13.73 -38.35
N SER A 38 9.68 12.71 -37.80
CA SER A 38 9.54 12.49 -36.34
C SER A 38 10.83 12.55 -35.50
N TRP A 39 12.00 12.32 -36.10
CA TRP A 39 13.31 12.32 -35.45
C TRP A 39 14.10 13.62 -35.60
N ASP A 40 13.59 14.62 -36.32
CA ASP A 40 14.29 15.88 -36.54
C ASP A 40 14.28 16.76 -35.27
N PRO A 41 15.45 17.16 -34.76
CA PRO A 41 15.59 18.08 -33.62
C PRO A 41 14.76 19.36 -33.71
N SER A 42 14.57 19.89 -34.92
CA SER A 42 13.85 21.14 -35.15
C SER A 42 12.39 21.06 -34.73
N ILE A 43 11.75 19.89 -34.85
CA ILE A 43 10.37 19.68 -34.43
C ILE A 43 10.23 19.85 -32.91
N ALA A 44 11.17 19.33 -32.13
CA ALA A 44 11.16 19.49 -30.68
C ALA A 44 11.29 20.96 -30.25
N LEU A 45 11.94 21.81 -31.05
CA LEU A 45 12.10 23.24 -30.75
C LEU A 45 10.86 24.09 -31.08
N VAL A 46 10.05 23.66 -32.04
CA VAL A 46 8.83 24.41 -32.44
C VAL A 46 7.67 24.18 -31.47
N LEU A 47 7.56 23.00 -30.87
CA LEU A 47 6.44 22.63 -29.98
C LEU A 47 6.25 23.60 -28.78
N PRO A 48 7.29 24.05 -28.05
CA PRO A 48 7.13 25.04 -26.98
C PRO A 48 6.60 26.38 -27.46
N VAL A 49 7.03 26.84 -28.64
CA VAL A 49 6.58 28.10 -29.25
C VAL A 49 5.10 27.99 -29.63
N LEU A 50 4.71 26.86 -30.22
CA LEU A 50 3.33 26.56 -30.56
C LEU A 50 2.45 26.47 -29.30
N PHE A 51 2.91 25.79 -28.25
CA PHE A 51 2.25 25.75 -26.94
C PHE A 51 2.00 27.15 -26.39
N LEU A 52 3.04 27.99 -26.28
CA LEU A 52 2.92 29.36 -25.77
C LEU A 52 1.93 30.17 -26.61
N SER A 53 1.92 29.96 -27.93
CA SER A 53 1.00 30.62 -28.85
C SER A 53 -0.46 30.22 -28.64
N LEU A 54 -0.72 28.94 -28.40
CA LEU A 54 -2.06 28.41 -28.10
C LEU A 54 -2.55 28.90 -26.74
N ILE A 55 -1.71 28.85 -25.70
CA ILE A 55 -2.06 29.34 -24.35
C ILE A 55 -2.32 30.84 -24.34
N ALA A 56 -1.47 31.64 -25.00
CA ALA A 56 -1.68 33.08 -25.10
C ALA A 56 -2.94 33.43 -25.90
N GLY A 57 -3.22 32.71 -27.00
CA GLY A 57 -4.49 32.82 -27.72
C GLY A 57 -5.68 32.52 -26.82
N GLY A 58 -5.63 31.41 -26.08
CA GLY A 58 -6.69 31.04 -25.13
C GLY A 58 -6.91 32.08 -24.02
N ALA A 59 -5.84 32.69 -23.51
CA ALA A 59 -5.90 33.75 -22.52
C ALA A 59 -6.55 35.03 -23.08
N LEU A 60 -6.23 35.42 -24.32
CA LEU A 60 -6.84 36.58 -24.99
C LEU A 60 -8.35 36.41 -25.16
N TRP A 61 -8.80 35.25 -25.64
CA TRP A 61 -10.23 34.93 -25.78
C TRP A 61 -10.97 34.92 -24.44
N ARG A 62 -10.27 34.66 -23.32
CA ARG A 62 -10.84 34.68 -21.96
C ARG A 62 -10.91 36.09 -21.38
N HIS A 63 -9.88 36.90 -21.61
CA HIS A 63 -9.76 38.25 -21.03
C HIS A 63 -10.79 39.22 -21.60
N TYR A 64 -11.04 39.15 -22.91
CA TYR A 64 -12.10 39.90 -23.56
C TYR A 64 -13.45 39.23 -23.29
N ARG A 65 -13.94 39.36 -22.05
CA ARG A 65 -15.20 38.79 -21.57
C ARG A 65 -16.36 39.50 -22.28
N SER A 66 -16.94 38.88 -23.32
CA SER A 66 -18.15 39.41 -23.98
C SER A 66 -19.39 38.57 -23.65
N GLU A 67 -20.56 39.17 -23.83
CA GLU A 67 -21.91 38.60 -23.64
C GLU A 67 -22.19 37.33 -24.47
N ASN A 68 -21.25 36.88 -25.32
CA ASN A 68 -21.43 35.73 -26.21
C ASN A 68 -21.01 34.40 -25.55
N ALA A 69 -21.94 33.43 -25.57
CA ALA A 69 -21.76 32.09 -24.99
C ALA A 69 -20.62 31.25 -25.62
N LEU A 70 -20.14 31.57 -26.82
CA LEU A 70 -19.16 30.75 -27.56
C LEU A 70 -17.69 31.04 -27.22
N TRP A 71 -17.36 32.22 -26.67
CA TRP A 71 -15.96 32.63 -26.46
C TRP A 71 -15.23 31.82 -25.38
N PRO A 72 -15.88 31.42 -24.27
CA PRO A 72 -15.28 30.49 -23.31
C PRO A 72 -14.93 29.13 -23.92
N GLN A 73 -15.70 28.67 -24.92
CA GLN A 73 -15.45 27.39 -25.59
C GLN A 73 -14.18 27.46 -26.45
N PHE A 74 -13.95 28.57 -27.16
CA PHE A 74 -12.71 28.78 -27.92
C PHE A 74 -11.48 28.87 -27.02
N SER A 75 -11.58 29.60 -25.90
CA SER A 75 -10.51 29.66 -24.90
C SER A 75 -10.16 28.27 -24.35
N PHE A 76 -11.19 27.46 -24.05
CA PHE A 76 -11.01 26.10 -23.56
C PHE A 76 -10.42 25.16 -24.63
N GLY A 77 -10.85 25.26 -25.88
CA GLY A 77 -10.30 24.47 -26.99
C GLY A 77 -8.82 24.78 -27.24
N LEU A 78 -8.43 26.06 -27.22
CA LEU A 78 -7.03 26.47 -27.34
C LEU A 78 -6.19 26.03 -26.13
N LEU A 79 -6.74 26.05 -24.92
CA LEU A 79 -6.09 25.50 -23.74
C LEU A 79 -5.80 24.01 -23.91
N ILE A 80 -6.79 23.20 -24.31
CA ILE A 80 -6.61 21.76 -24.52
C ILE A 80 -5.55 21.51 -25.59
N ALA A 81 -5.64 22.18 -26.74
CA ALA A 81 -4.66 22.04 -27.82
C ALA A 81 -3.24 22.40 -27.32
N GLY A 82 -3.11 23.48 -26.56
CA GLY A 82 -1.84 23.86 -25.93
C GLY A 82 -1.31 22.77 -25.01
N ILE A 83 -2.12 22.28 -24.07
CA ILE A 83 -1.71 21.23 -23.13
C ILE A 83 -1.29 19.95 -23.86
N VAL A 84 -2.01 19.54 -24.91
CA VAL A 84 -1.63 18.38 -25.73
C VAL A 84 -0.27 18.60 -26.40
N VAL A 85 -0.04 19.77 -26.99
CA VAL A 85 1.26 20.12 -27.60
C VAL A 85 2.38 20.14 -26.55
N TRP A 86 2.09 20.60 -25.32
CA TRP A 86 3.06 20.57 -24.23
C TRP A 86 3.39 19.16 -23.76
N LEU A 87 2.39 18.29 -23.60
CA LEU A 87 2.61 16.89 -23.23
C LEU A 87 3.40 16.15 -24.31
N TRP A 88 3.10 16.43 -25.59
CA TRP A 88 3.89 15.93 -26.70
C TRP A 88 5.34 16.40 -26.62
N TRP A 89 5.57 17.69 -26.37
CA TRP A 89 6.92 18.19 -26.17
C TRP A 89 7.63 17.53 -25.00
N LEU A 90 6.96 17.30 -23.86
CA LEU A 90 7.57 16.61 -22.72
C LEU A 90 8.04 15.20 -23.08
N ILE A 91 7.36 14.51 -24.00
CA ILE A 91 7.76 13.18 -24.47
C ILE A 91 8.93 13.26 -25.46
N SER A 92 8.93 14.26 -26.36
CA SER A 92 9.95 14.40 -27.42
C SER A 92 11.20 15.17 -26.99
N ALA A 93 11.14 15.99 -25.94
CA ALA A 93 12.28 16.80 -25.50
C ALA A 93 13.44 15.95 -24.94
N PRO A 94 13.21 14.89 -24.15
CA PRO A 94 14.29 14.03 -23.68
C PRO A 94 15.02 13.31 -24.81
N THR A 95 14.31 12.87 -25.86
CA THR A 95 14.97 12.22 -27.01
C THR A 95 15.81 13.21 -27.81
N PHE A 96 15.37 14.46 -27.92
CA PHE A 96 16.20 15.53 -28.48
C PHE A 96 17.44 15.82 -27.62
N LEU A 97 17.29 15.93 -26.29
CA LEU A 97 18.41 16.12 -25.37
C LEU A 97 19.41 14.96 -25.46
N TYR A 98 18.91 13.74 -25.57
CA TYR A 98 19.71 12.53 -25.78
C TYR A 98 20.56 12.64 -27.05
N GLN A 99 19.97 13.02 -28.19
CA GLN A 99 20.71 13.18 -29.45
C GLN A 99 21.78 14.28 -29.36
N LEU A 100 21.44 15.41 -28.72
CA LEU A 100 22.38 16.52 -28.53
C LEU A 100 23.57 16.09 -27.68
N VAL A 101 23.33 15.45 -26.53
CA VAL A 101 24.40 15.00 -25.62
C VAL A 101 25.25 13.90 -26.27
N TYR A 102 24.64 12.98 -27.03
CA TYR A 102 25.37 11.95 -27.78
C TYR A 102 26.44 12.54 -28.71
N SER A 103 26.10 13.63 -29.40
CA SER A 103 27.02 14.30 -30.31
C SER A 103 28.18 15.05 -29.63
N ILE A 104 28.07 15.31 -28.32
CA ILE A 104 29.08 16.03 -27.54
C ILE A 104 29.98 15.05 -26.78
N ASP A 105 29.41 14.09 -26.04
CA ASP A 105 30.16 13.11 -25.25
C ASP A 105 29.34 11.83 -24.99
N PRO A 106 29.79 10.67 -25.52
CA PRO A 106 29.15 9.37 -25.28
C PRO A 106 29.18 8.90 -23.82
N VAL A 107 30.02 9.46 -22.93
CA VAL A 107 30.08 9.08 -21.51
C VAL A 107 28.98 9.76 -20.71
N LEU A 108 28.71 11.04 -21.00
CA LEU A 108 27.59 11.80 -20.45
C LEU A 108 26.23 11.17 -20.81
N MET A 109 26.19 10.37 -21.87
CA MET A 109 25.03 9.57 -22.28
C MET A 109 24.43 8.75 -21.14
N SER A 110 25.28 8.06 -20.36
CA SER A 110 24.83 7.16 -19.29
C SER A 110 23.99 7.87 -18.22
N TYR A 111 24.10 9.20 -18.12
CA TYR A 111 23.34 10.03 -17.19
C TYR A 111 22.04 10.60 -17.78
N VAL A 112 21.84 10.53 -19.10
CA VAL A 112 20.70 11.14 -19.83
C VAL A 112 19.71 10.09 -20.36
N MET A 113 19.96 8.80 -20.12
CA MET A 113 19.14 7.67 -20.59
C MET A 113 17.67 7.69 -20.10
N ASP A 114 17.33 8.53 -19.11
CA ASP A 114 16.11 8.36 -18.31
C ASP A 114 15.00 9.31 -18.76
N THR A 115 14.51 9.07 -19.99
CA THR A 115 13.55 9.95 -20.67
C THR A 115 12.26 10.17 -19.88
N GLU A 116 11.74 9.15 -19.18
CA GLU A 116 10.48 9.24 -18.44
C GLU A 116 10.59 10.10 -17.17
N LEU A 117 11.73 10.08 -16.48
CA LEU A 117 11.94 10.85 -15.25
C LEU A 117 12.12 12.33 -15.56
N ILE A 118 12.84 12.66 -16.64
CA ILE A 118 12.96 14.03 -17.15
C ILE A 118 11.59 14.58 -17.55
N SER A 119 10.79 13.77 -18.26
CA SER A 119 9.41 14.12 -18.63
C SER A 119 8.55 14.41 -17.39
N LEU A 120 8.65 13.55 -16.37
CA LEU A 120 7.91 13.68 -15.12
C LEU A 120 8.34 14.91 -14.31
N LEU A 121 9.64 15.21 -14.27
CA LEU A 121 10.17 16.45 -13.67
C LEU A 121 9.62 17.68 -14.39
N GLY A 122 9.67 17.68 -15.73
CA GLY A 122 9.11 18.73 -16.56
C GLY A 122 7.61 18.93 -16.29
N LEU A 123 6.84 17.86 -16.20
CA LEU A 123 5.42 17.91 -15.85
C LEU A 123 5.18 18.49 -14.44
N SER A 124 5.96 18.05 -13.45
CA SER A 124 5.88 18.53 -12.06
C SER A 124 6.10 20.04 -11.97
N ILE A 125 7.13 20.56 -12.65
CA ILE A 125 7.41 22.00 -12.74
C ILE A 125 6.28 22.72 -13.48
N SER A 126 5.80 22.16 -14.60
CA SER A 126 4.75 22.75 -15.43
C SER A 126 3.45 22.97 -14.65
N VAL A 127 3.06 21.96 -13.86
CA VAL A 127 1.85 22.01 -13.02
C VAL A 127 1.90 23.18 -12.03
N TRP A 128 3.05 23.45 -11.41
CA TRP A 128 3.21 24.61 -10.53
C TRP A 128 3.16 25.95 -11.27
N ILE A 129 3.73 26.01 -12.48
CA ILE A 129 3.66 27.19 -13.35
C ILE A 129 2.20 27.44 -13.75
N TRP A 130 1.49 26.44 -14.26
CA TRP A 130 0.08 26.54 -14.65
C TRP A 130 -0.81 26.95 -13.50
N ARG A 131 -0.56 26.42 -12.30
CA ARG A 131 -1.25 26.86 -11.08
C ARG A 131 -1.04 28.35 -10.82
N LYS A 132 0.20 28.82 -10.84
CA LYS A 132 0.57 30.21 -10.53
C LYS A 132 0.00 31.17 -11.57
N VAL A 133 0.13 30.83 -12.85
CA VAL A 133 -0.40 31.63 -13.98
C VAL A 133 -1.92 31.62 -13.98
N GLY A 134 -2.55 30.46 -13.79
CA GLY A 134 -4.01 30.32 -13.71
C GLY A 134 -4.61 31.14 -12.56
N LEU A 135 -3.94 31.20 -11.41
CA LEU A 135 -4.36 32.08 -10.31
C LEU A 135 -4.21 33.57 -10.66
N ARG A 136 -3.08 33.97 -11.26
CA ARG A 136 -2.81 35.37 -11.65
C ARG A 136 -3.77 35.88 -12.72
N LEU A 137 -4.12 35.04 -13.69
CA LEU A 137 -5.00 35.40 -14.80
C LEU A 137 -6.49 35.16 -14.50
N ALA A 138 -6.84 34.74 -13.28
CA ALA A 138 -8.20 34.30 -12.94
C ALA A 138 -8.76 33.30 -13.98
N TRP A 139 -7.94 32.31 -14.33
CA TRP A 139 -8.25 31.27 -15.33
C TRP A 139 -8.35 29.88 -14.64
N PRO A 140 -9.56 29.50 -14.14
CA PRO A 140 -9.77 28.26 -13.40
C PRO A 140 -9.41 27.01 -14.18
N GLU A 141 -9.67 26.98 -15.49
CA GLU A 141 -9.44 25.85 -16.36
C GLU A 141 -7.93 25.54 -16.46
N LEU A 142 -7.09 26.56 -16.64
CA LEU A 142 -5.63 26.42 -16.61
C LEU A 142 -5.13 26.01 -15.21
N LYS A 143 -5.69 26.60 -14.14
CA LYS A 143 -5.37 26.20 -12.76
C LYS A 143 -5.68 24.72 -12.53
N ASN A 144 -6.77 24.20 -13.09
CA ASN A 144 -7.17 22.79 -12.91
C ASN A 144 -6.28 21.79 -13.65
N MET A 145 -5.41 22.24 -14.58
CA MET A 145 -4.45 21.35 -15.25
C MET A 145 -3.41 20.77 -14.28
N VAL A 146 -3.34 21.26 -13.03
CA VAL A 146 -2.49 20.70 -11.97
C VAL A 146 -2.71 19.21 -11.74
N TRP A 147 -3.94 18.72 -11.97
CA TRP A 147 -4.31 17.33 -11.73
C TRP A 147 -3.74 16.36 -12.77
N LEU A 148 -3.16 16.86 -13.87
CA LEU A 148 -2.44 16.03 -14.85
C LEU A 148 -1.18 15.38 -14.26
N LEU A 149 -0.69 15.86 -13.11
CA LEU A 149 0.42 15.24 -12.39
C LEU A 149 0.11 13.77 -12.02
N TRP A 150 -1.13 13.43 -11.69
CA TRP A 150 -1.53 12.06 -11.32
C TRP A 150 -1.41 11.07 -12.47
N PRO A 151 -2.12 11.24 -13.60
CA PRO A 151 -1.98 10.30 -14.72
C PRO A 151 -0.54 10.28 -15.25
N GLY A 152 0.16 11.42 -15.30
CA GLY A 152 1.57 11.45 -15.69
C GLY A 152 2.45 10.61 -14.78
N ALA A 153 2.35 10.80 -13.46
CA ALA A 153 3.11 10.02 -12.50
C ALA A 153 2.73 8.52 -12.51
N LEU A 154 1.45 8.18 -12.61
CA LEU A 154 1.00 6.78 -12.67
C LEU A 154 1.49 6.07 -13.94
N ILE A 155 1.49 6.76 -15.09
CA ILE A 155 2.05 6.24 -16.34
C ILE A 155 3.56 6.01 -16.18
N THR A 156 4.31 6.99 -15.63
CA THR A 156 5.75 6.82 -15.37
C THR A 156 6.02 5.64 -14.43
N LEU A 157 5.27 5.50 -13.33
CA LEU A 157 5.41 4.37 -12.42
C LEU A 157 5.13 3.04 -13.13
N PHE A 158 4.08 2.98 -13.94
CA PHE A 158 3.73 1.78 -14.71
C PHE A 158 4.84 1.40 -15.70
N ILE A 159 5.39 2.37 -16.43
CA ILE A 159 6.52 2.17 -17.34
C ILE A 159 7.73 1.63 -16.56
N GLN A 160 8.07 2.26 -15.43
CA GLN A 160 9.20 1.83 -14.60
C GLN A 160 9.02 0.39 -14.08
N LEU A 161 7.83 0.04 -13.60
CA LEU A 161 7.51 -1.32 -13.14
C LEU A 161 7.48 -2.37 -14.27
N SER A 162 7.24 -1.95 -15.52
CA SER A 162 7.13 -2.85 -16.67
C SER A 162 8.48 -3.12 -17.34
N ILE A 163 9.36 -2.11 -17.36
CA ILE A 163 10.64 -2.16 -18.07
C ILE A 163 11.79 -2.52 -17.13
N HIS A 164 11.77 -2.02 -15.90
CA HIS A 164 12.85 -2.20 -14.94
C HIS A 164 12.52 -3.25 -13.89
N SER A 165 13.57 -3.82 -13.30
CA SER A 165 13.44 -4.80 -12.20
C SER A 165 12.87 -4.18 -10.92
N HIS A 166 13.05 -2.86 -10.72
CA HIS A 166 12.46 -2.08 -9.63
C HIS A 166 12.32 -0.60 -10.01
N PRO A 167 11.37 0.17 -9.42
CA PRO A 167 11.10 1.56 -9.80
C PRO A 167 12.23 2.54 -9.50
N LEU A 168 13.08 2.25 -8.50
CA LEU A 168 14.19 3.11 -8.11
C LEU A 168 15.53 2.67 -8.73
N TYR A 169 15.47 2.05 -9.91
CA TYR A 169 16.62 1.56 -10.66
C TYR A 169 17.68 2.65 -10.90
N TYR A 170 17.24 3.85 -11.25
CA TYR A 170 18.08 4.96 -11.69
C TYR A 170 18.86 5.73 -10.59
N GLY A 171 19.06 5.14 -9.41
CA GLY A 171 19.84 5.75 -8.32
C GLY A 171 19.36 7.15 -7.94
N ALA A 172 20.24 8.15 -8.07
CA ALA A 172 20.00 9.54 -7.66
C ALA A 172 18.87 10.25 -8.45
N TRP A 173 18.62 9.86 -9.71
CA TRP A 173 17.55 10.45 -10.52
C TRP A 173 16.16 10.21 -9.91
N ASN A 174 16.01 9.15 -9.11
CA ASN A 174 14.76 8.86 -8.42
C ASN A 174 14.38 9.88 -7.34
N LEU A 175 15.27 10.81 -6.98
CA LEU A 175 14.92 11.96 -6.13
C LEU A 175 13.78 12.80 -6.75
N ILE A 176 13.57 12.73 -8.07
CA ILE A 176 12.41 13.33 -8.75
C ILE A 176 11.09 12.83 -8.16
N TRP A 177 10.99 11.56 -7.76
CA TRP A 177 9.80 11.01 -7.12
C TRP A 177 9.47 11.71 -5.79
N LEU A 178 10.48 12.12 -5.02
CA LEU A 178 10.27 12.91 -3.80
C LEU A 178 9.64 14.27 -4.14
N ALA A 179 10.13 14.94 -5.18
CA ALA A 179 9.57 16.21 -5.64
C ALA A 179 8.13 16.05 -6.17
N VAL A 180 7.84 14.96 -6.87
CA VAL A 180 6.51 14.64 -7.42
C VAL A 180 5.51 14.34 -6.30
N VAL A 181 5.87 13.45 -5.37
CA VAL A 181 5.02 13.10 -4.22
C VAL A 181 4.79 14.31 -3.31
N ALA A 182 5.83 15.12 -3.05
CA ALA A 182 5.69 16.37 -2.30
C ALA A 182 4.77 17.35 -3.03
N SER A 183 4.93 17.51 -4.36
CA SER A 183 4.08 18.37 -5.17
C SER A 183 2.62 17.90 -5.15
N ALA A 184 2.37 16.62 -5.38
CA ALA A 184 1.03 16.02 -5.31
C ALA A 184 0.38 16.24 -3.93
N GLY A 185 1.12 16.00 -2.84
CA GLY A 185 0.65 16.25 -1.48
C GLY A 185 0.31 17.72 -1.23
N LEU A 186 1.18 18.65 -1.64
CA LEU A 186 0.94 20.09 -1.49
C LEU A 186 -0.25 20.58 -2.33
N LEU A 187 -0.43 20.06 -3.54
CA LEU A 187 -1.57 20.37 -4.41
C LEU A 187 -2.88 19.86 -3.82
N LEU A 188 -2.92 18.63 -3.30
CA LEU A 188 -4.07 18.12 -2.56
C LEU A 188 -4.40 18.97 -1.33
N LYS A 189 -3.38 19.36 -0.56
CA LYS A 189 -3.58 20.19 0.63
C LYS A 189 -4.13 21.58 0.29
N ARG A 190 -3.68 22.19 -0.81
CA ARG A 190 -4.02 23.58 -1.17
C ARG A 190 -5.28 23.70 -2.03
N ASP A 191 -5.50 22.78 -2.96
CA ASP A 191 -6.57 22.88 -3.97
C ASP A 191 -7.57 21.71 -3.91
N GLY A 192 -7.31 20.68 -3.10
CA GLY A 192 -8.18 19.51 -2.98
C GLY A 192 -9.56 19.80 -2.37
N GLN A 193 -9.69 20.87 -1.58
CA GLN A 193 -10.98 21.27 -0.99
C GLN A 193 -12.03 21.71 -2.04
N ASN A 194 -11.58 22.15 -3.21
CA ASN A 194 -12.46 22.59 -4.29
C ASN A 194 -12.96 21.43 -5.18
N LEU A 195 -12.46 20.22 -4.95
CA LEU A 195 -12.84 19.05 -5.72
C LEU A 195 -14.11 18.42 -5.18
N LYS A 196 -14.82 17.69 -6.05
CA LYS A 196 -15.90 16.81 -5.60
C LYS A 196 -15.31 15.74 -4.65
N PRO A 197 -16.02 15.32 -3.60
CA PRO A 197 -15.51 14.34 -2.64
C PRO A 197 -15.00 13.04 -3.28
N THR A 198 -15.66 12.57 -4.34
CA THR A 198 -15.25 11.36 -5.09
C THR A 198 -13.90 11.54 -5.79
N GLN A 199 -13.66 12.70 -6.40
CA GLN A 199 -12.40 13.03 -7.06
C GLN A 199 -11.27 13.18 -6.04
N ALA A 200 -11.51 13.91 -4.96
CA ALA A 200 -10.54 14.05 -3.87
C ALA A 200 -10.14 12.67 -3.29
N ASN A 201 -11.13 11.82 -3.00
CA ASN A 201 -10.88 10.47 -2.51
C ASN A 201 -10.07 9.63 -3.52
N GLY A 202 -10.36 9.72 -4.82
CA GLY A 202 -9.60 9.04 -5.87
C GLY A 202 -8.14 9.49 -5.93
N LEU A 203 -7.88 10.80 -5.78
CA LEU A 203 -6.52 11.35 -5.77
C LEU A 203 -5.74 10.97 -4.51
N HIS A 204 -6.39 10.97 -3.34
CA HIS A 204 -5.79 10.48 -2.09
C HIS A 204 -5.46 8.98 -2.18
N LEU A 205 -6.38 8.17 -2.70
CA LEU A 205 -6.21 6.74 -2.88
C LEU A 205 -5.07 6.42 -3.85
N SER A 206 -5.04 7.08 -5.01
CA SER A 206 -4.00 6.88 -6.02
C SER A 206 -2.63 7.37 -5.55
N LEU A 207 -2.55 8.51 -4.84
CA LEU A 207 -1.30 8.96 -4.24
C LEU A 207 -0.79 7.99 -3.19
N PHE A 208 -1.67 7.47 -2.34
CA PHE A 208 -1.32 6.46 -1.34
C PHE A 208 -0.73 5.20 -2.01
N TRP A 209 -1.42 4.66 -3.01
CA TRP A 209 -0.95 3.48 -3.74
C TRP A 209 0.30 3.73 -4.58
N MET A 210 0.44 4.92 -5.16
CA MET A 210 1.66 5.30 -5.90
C MET A 210 2.89 5.26 -4.98
N VAL A 211 2.78 5.81 -3.76
CA VAL A 211 3.86 5.75 -2.76
C VAL A 211 4.10 4.32 -2.29
N LEU A 212 3.04 3.56 -2.00
CA LEU A 212 3.18 2.17 -1.56
C LEU A 212 3.80 1.27 -2.62
N LEU A 213 3.41 1.40 -3.89
CA LEU A 213 3.99 0.63 -4.97
C LEU A 213 5.46 0.99 -5.15
N LEU A 214 5.80 2.28 -5.21
CA LEU A 214 7.18 2.73 -5.39
C LEU A 214 8.11 2.26 -4.27
N VAL A 215 7.72 2.46 -3.01
CA VAL A 215 8.56 2.07 -1.86
C VAL A 215 8.48 0.57 -1.61
N GLY A 216 7.29 -0.02 -1.71
CA GLY A 216 7.05 -1.44 -1.45
C GLY A 216 7.72 -2.35 -2.46
N SER A 217 7.74 -2.00 -3.76
CA SER A 217 8.47 -2.77 -4.76
C SER A 217 9.97 -2.68 -4.56
N GLU A 218 10.51 -1.52 -4.14
CA GLU A 218 11.94 -1.41 -3.81
C GLU A 218 12.29 -2.33 -2.65
N ILE A 219 11.50 -2.30 -1.57
CA ILE A 219 11.71 -3.17 -0.40
C ILE A 219 11.62 -4.63 -0.80
N PHE A 220 10.62 -5.01 -1.59
CA PHE A 220 10.44 -6.37 -2.07
C PHE A 220 11.64 -6.84 -2.91
N TRP A 221 12.08 -6.01 -3.85
CA TRP A 221 13.26 -6.30 -4.67
C TRP A 221 14.51 -6.46 -3.79
N ARG A 222 14.79 -5.50 -2.89
CA ARG A 222 15.94 -5.55 -1.97
C ARG A 222 15.91 -6.77 -1.06
N ALA A 223 14.74 -7.15 -0.55
CA ALA A 223 14.59 -8.35 0.25
C ALA A 223 14.96 -9.60 -0.57
N ASN A 224 14.51 -9.71 -1.81
CA ASN A 224 14.83 -10.86 -2.66
C ASN A 224 16.32 -10.94 -3.04
N GLN A 225 17.04 -9.82 -2.99
CA GLN A 225 18.50 -9.78 -3.21
C GLN A 225 19.33 -10.24 -2.00
N LEU A 226 18.72 -10.50 -0.84
CA LEU A 226 19.45 -11.04 0.31
C LEU A 226 20.09 -12.39 -0.02
N ALA A 227 21.21 -12.73 0.63
CA ALA A 227 21.94 -13.96 0.39
C ALA A 227 21.11 -15.22 0.72
N TRP A 228 21.58 -16.37 0.22
CA TRP A 228 21.02 -17.67 0.60
C TRP A 228 21.10 -17.87 2.13
N GLY A 229 20.06 -18.45 2.73
CA GLY A 229 19.96 -18.63 4.19
C GLY A 229 19.50 -17.39 4.98
N MET A 230 18.98 -16.36 4.31
CA MET A 230 18.43 -15.15 4.95
C MET A 230 16.89 -15.04 4.81
N ASN A 231 16.18 -16.16 4.74
CA ASN A 231 14.73 -16.16 4.46
C ASN A 231 13.91 -15.49 5.58
N GLU A 232 14.38 -15.59 6.81
CA GLU A 232 13.83 -15.01 8.04
C GLU A 232 13.93 -13.48 7.98
N TRP A 233 15.07 -12.97 7.49
CA TRP A 233 15.27 -11.55 7.22
C TRP A 233 14.40 -11.06 6.07
N ARG A 234 14.24 -11.86 5.00
CA ARG A 234 13.32 -11.54 3.89
C ARG A 234 11.90 -11.37 4.39
N PHE A 235 11.41 -12.35 5.16
CA PHE A 235 10.11 -12.29 5.81
C PHE A 235 10.00 -11.05 6.72
N TYR A 236 11.00 -10.83 7.58
CA TYR A 236 11.03 -9.70 8.51
C TYR A 236 10.87 -8.37 7.80
N LEU A 237 11.68 -8.11 6.75
CA LEU A 237 11.61 -6.87 5.99
C LEU A 237 10.24 -6.65 5.35
N GLN A 238 9.63 -7.70 4.79
CA GLN A 238 8.32 -7.61 4.14
C GLN A 238 7.17 -7.39 5.12
N ILE A 239 7.15 -8.11 6.25
CA ILE A 239 6.07 -7.98 7.23
C ILE A 239 6.20 -6.67 8.02
N VAL A 240 7.42 -6.27 8.40
CA VAL A 240 7.67 -5.04 9.14
C VAL A 240 7.36 -3.83 8.28
N SER A 241 7.78 -3.79 7.02
CA SER A 241 7.46 -2.67 6.11
C SER A 241 5.95 -2.50 5.91
N SER A 242 5.22 -3.59 5.68
CA SER A 242 3.76 -3.59 5.60
C SER A 242 3.11 -3.09 6.90
N SER A 243 3.65 -3.51 8.04
CA SER A 243 3.14 -3.16 9.37
C SER A 243 3.47 -1.71 9.76
N ILE A 244 4.61 -1.16 9.34
CA ILE A 244 4.98 0.25 9.55
C ILE A 244 3.99 1.18 8.84
N VAL A 245 3.49 0.82 7.66
CA VAL A 245 2.44 1.61 6.98
C VAL A 245 1.20 1.73 7.85
N ILE A 246 0.72 0.60 8.40
CA ILE A 246 -0.42 0.57 9.31
C ILE A 246 -0.16 1.40 10.57
N LEU A 247 1.03 1.25 11.16
CA LEU A 247 1.43 2.04 12.32
C LEU A 247 1.44 3.53 11.99
N GLY A 248 1.97 3.92 10.84
CA GLY A 248 1.99 5.29 10.34
C GLY A 248 0.58 5.87 10.18
N LEU A 249 -0.35 5.10 9.61
CA LEU A 249 -1.76 5.49 9.51
C LEU A 249 -2.38 5.69 10.90
N TRP A 250 -2.13 4.76 11.83
CA TRP A 250 -2.64 4.85 13.20
C TRP A 250 -2.09 6.05 13.97
N ILE A 251 -0.79 6.32 13.86
CA ILE A 251 -0.15 7.50 14.47
C ILE A 251 -0.70 8.78 13.83
N ALA A 252 -0.75 8.85 12.50
CA ALA A 252 -1.22 10.03 11.77
C ALA A 252 -2.68 10.37 12.12
N GLU A 253 -3.55 9.36 12.22
CA GLU A 253 -4.93 9.55 12.65
C GLU A 253 -5.01 10.06 14.10
N ARG A 254 -4.28 9.44 15.04
CA ARG A 254 -4.28 9.85 16.46
C ARG A 254 -3.71 11.24 16.69
N ARG A 255 -2.70 11.62 15.91
CA ARG A 255 -2.07 12.95 15.97
C ARG A 255 -2.81 13.99 15.15
N THR A 256 -3.96 13.64 14.54
CA THR A 256 -4.75 14.51 13.66
C THR A 256 -3.94 15.08 12.48
N CYS A 257 -2.94 14.33 12.02
CA CYS A 257 -2.08 14.74 10.93
C CYS A 257 -2.81 14.64 9.58
N TRP A 258 -2.75 15.72 8.80
CA TRP A 258 -3.12 15.69 7.39
C TRP A 258 -2.14 14.78 6.62
N PRO A 259 -2.58 13.96 5.64
CA PRO A 259 -3.93 13.86 5.07
C PRO A 259 -4.84 12.82 5.75
N VAL A 260 -4.30 11.94 6.60
CA VAL A 260 -5.02 10.79 7.14
C VAL A 260 -6.20 11.22 8.00
N ALA A 261 -6.04 12.24 8.84
CA ALA A 261 -7.10 12.74 9.71
C ALA A 261 -8.28 13.37 8.95
N ALA A 262 -8.04 13.93 7.75
CA ALA A 262 -9.09 14.54 6.93
C ALA A 262 -9.88 13.50 6.14
N HIS A 263 -9.22 12.42 5.69
CA HIS A 263 -9.83 11.35 4.89
C HIS A 263 -9.61 9.95 5.49
N PRO A 264 -9.94 9.70 6.78
CA PRO A 264 -9.57 8.45 7.47
C PRO A 264 -10.17 7.22 6.79
N ARG A 265 -11.41 7.34 6.28
CA ARG A 265 -12.09 6.28 5.55
C ARG A 265 -11.31 5.84 4.30
N VAL A 266 -10.73 6.78 3.55
CA VAL A 266 -10.00 6.47 2.32
C VAL A 266 -8.73 5.69 2.66
N TYR A 267 -7.94 6.18 3.61
CA TYR A 267 -6.64 5.57 3.95
C TYR A 267 -6.78 4.19 4.61
N TRP A 268 -7.72 4.02 5.54
CA TRP A 268 -7.93 2.72 6.20
C TRP A 268 -8.54 1.67 5.27
N LEU A 269 -9.44 2.05 4.36
CA LEU A 269 -9.93 1.11 3.35
C LEU A 269 -8.86 0.82 2.29
N ALA A 270 -8.02 1.81 1.95
CA ALA A 270 -6.90 1.61 1.04
C ALA A 270 -5.85 0.62 1.60
N SER A 271 -5.73 0.47 2.91
CA SER A 271 -4.80 -0.49 3.52
C SER A 271 -5.31 -1.93 3.53
N LEU A 272 -6.51 -2.23 3.02
CA LEU A 272 -7.08 -3.59 2.99
C LEU A 272 -6.17 -4.62 2.28
N PRO A 273 -5.58 -4.36 1.10
CA PRO A 273 -4.66 -5.31 0.50
C PRO A 273 -3.42 -5.59 1.36
N LEU A 274 -2.92 -4.61 2.14
CA LEU A 274 -1.83 -4.84 3.10
C LEU A 274 -2.24 -5.80 4.22
N VAL A 275 -3.51 -5.75 4.66
CA VAL A 275 -4.05 -6.71 5.63
C VAL A 275 -3.95 -8.14 5.10
N PHE A 276 -4.32 -8.36 3.83
CA PHE A 276 -4.21 -9.66 3.19
C PHE A 276 -2.75 -10.10 3.02
N ILE A 277 -1.86 -9.19 2.65
CA ILE A 277 -0.42 -9.46 2.57
C ILE A 277 0.12 -9.88 3.95
N ILE A 278 -0.23 -9.17 5.02
CA ILE A 278 0.20 -9.51 6.38
C ILE A 278 -0.32 -10.90 6.78
N ILE A 279 -1.59 -11.23 6.51
CA ILE A 279 -2.13 -12.57 6.79
C ILE A 279 -1.37 -13.64 6.00
N GLY A 280 -1.12 -13.42 4.71
CA GLY A 280 -0.38 -14.34 3.86
C GLY A 280 1.05 -14.54 4.32
N LEU A 281 1.74 -13.45 4.69
CA LEU A 281 3.08 -13.51 5.28
C LEU A 281 3.06 -14.28 6.60
N LEU A 282 2.13 -13.99 7.52
CA LEU A 282 2.01 -14.72 8.79
C LEU A 282 1.76 -16.22 8.59
N ALA A 283 1.03 -16.61 7.54
CA ALA A 283 0.85 -18.01 7.20
C ALA A 283 2.16 -18.63 6.67
N TYR A 284 2.82 -17.95 5.73
CA TYR A 284 4.08 -18.39 5.11
C TYR A 284 5.24 -18.46 6.10
N GLY A 285 5.46 -17.42 6.91
CA GLY A 285 6.57 -17.31 7.84
C GLY A 285 6.59 -18.43 8.88
N ASN A 286 5.43 -19.00 9.22
CA ASN A 286 5.39 -20.12 10.16
C ASN A 286 5.92 -21.44 9.57
N LEU A 287 6.13 -21.51 8.26
CA LEU A 287 6.76 -22.64 7.58
C LEU A 287 8.30 -22.58 7.64
N LEU A 288 8.87 -21.44 8.02
CA LEU A 288 10.31 -21.24 8.16
C LEU A 288 10.82 -21.83 9.49
N ASP A 289 12.08 -22.28 9.49
CA ASP A 289 12.75 -22.90 10.64
C ASP A 289 13.21 -21.89 11.69
N GLY A 290 13.29 -20.61 11.31
CA GLY A 290 13.74 -19.54 12.19
C GLY A 290 15.24 -19.60 12.48
N GLN A 291 16.03 -20.36 11.71
CA GLN A 291 17.47 -20.38 11.89
C GLN A 291 18.14 -19.32 11.02
N ILE A 292 19.10 -18.59 11.59
CA ILE A 292 19.86 -17.57 10.87
C ILE A 292 21.34 -17.95 10.97
N VAL A 293 22.03 -17.89 9.83
CA VAL A 293 23.46 -18.20 9.74
C VAL A 293 24.26 -17.31 10.69
N ASN A 294 25.15 -17.90 11.48
CA ASN A 294 25.99 -17.22 12.49
C ASN A 294 25.23 -16.48 13.59
N TRP A 295 23.97 -16.83 13.84
CA TRP A 295 23.16 -16.25 14.93
C TRP A 295 22.85 -17.29 16.00
N THR A 296 22.95 -16.91 17.27
CA THR A 296 22.53 -17.79 18.38
C THR A 296 21.02 -17.79 18.47
N TYR A 297 20.39 -18.93 18.21
CA TYR A 297 18.94 -19.06 18.31
C TYR A 297 18.49 -18.86 19.76
N VAL A 298 17.61 -17.87 19.96
CA VAL A 298 16.92 -17.62 21.22
C VAL A 298 15.42 -17.62 20.92
N PRO A 299 14.61 -18.47 21.57
CA PRO A 299 13.16 -18.47 21.38
C PRO A 299 12.58 -17.06 21.55
N LEU A 300 11.64 -16.68 20.68
CA LEU A 300 10.98 -15.36 20.64
C LEU A 300 11.88 -14.17 20.30
N VAL A 301 13.22 -14.30 20.39
CA VAL A 301 14.19 -13.24 20.08
C VAL A 301 14.88 -13.58 18.76
N ASN A 302 14.12 -13.39 17.69
CA ASN A 302 14.50 -13.71 16.33
C ASN A 302 13.72 -12.78 15.38
N PRO A 303 14.34 -12.23 14.32
CA PRO A 303 13.64 -11.50 13.25
C PRO A 303 12.32 -12.15 12.82
N LEU A 304 12.26 -13.48 12.70
CA LEU A 304 11.03 -14.18 12.34
C LEU A 304 9.89 -13.92 13.35
N GLU A 305 10.17 -14.08 14.64
CA GLU A 305 9.18 -13.94 15.71
C GLU A 305 8.83 -12.48 15.98
N GLU A 306 9.83 -11.59 15.97
CA GLU A 306 9.64 -10.14 16.15
C GLU A 306 8.75 -9.54 15.04
N GLY A 307 9.03 -9.91 13.79
CA GLY A 307 8.23 -9.51 12.64
C GLY A 307 6.79 -10.01 12.74
N ALA A 308 6.60 -11.25 13.19
CA ALA A 308 5.28 -11.84 13.37
C ALA A 308 4.47 -11.18 14.49
N ILE A 309 5.09 -10.91 15.64
CA ILE A 309 4.45 -10.21 16.76
C ILE A 309 4.00 -8.82 16.30
N PHE A 310 4.87 -8.08 15.60
CA PHE A 310 4.53 -6.76 15.09
C PHE A 310 3.43 -6.83 14.02
N GLY A 311 3.49 -7.80 13.12
CA GLY A 311 2.47 -8.07 12.11
C GLY A 311 1.11 -8.41 12.72
N LEU A 312 1.05 -9.26 13.73
CA LEU A 312 -0.18 -9.61 14.46
C LEU A 312 -0.79 -8.39 15.16
N LEU A 313 0.05 -7.59 15.83
CA LEU A 313 -0.38 -6.36 16.50
C LEU A 313 -0.98 -5.37 15.47
N MET A 314 -0.30 -5.15 14.35
CA MET A 314 -0.77 -4.23 13.31
C MET A 314 -1.98 -4.78 12.53
N LEU A 315 -2.09 -6.10 12.36
CA LEU A 315 -3.28 -6.76 11.83
C LEU A 315 -4.50 -6.49 12.72
N PHE A 316 -4.36 -6.66 14.03
CA PHE A 316 -5.42 -6.37 14.99
C PHE A 316 -5.83 -4.89 14.96
N VAL A 317 -4.86 -3.98 14.94
CA VAL A 317 -5.12 -2.53 14.83
C VAL A 317 -5.88 -2.23 13.54
N SER A 318 -5.42 -2.75 12.39
CA SER A 318 -6.05 -2.53 11.09
C SER A 318 -7.50 -2.98 11.07
N LEU A 319 -7.76 -4.24 11.47
CA LEU A 319 -9.12 -4.81 11.43
C LEU A 319 -10.08 -4.03 12.35
N ARG A 320 -9.62 -3.61 13.53
CA ARG A 320 -10.44 -2.78 14.44
C ARG A 320 -10.75 -1.39 13.88
N ARG A 321 -9.81 -0.77 13.16
CA ARG A 321 -10.03 0.55 12.54
C ARG A 321 -10.89 0.47 11.28
N ILE A 322 -10.75 -0.60 10.51
CA ILE A 322 -11.50 -0.83 9.28
C ILE A 322 -12.97 -1.18 9.56
N ALA A 323 -13.24 -2.00 10.58
CA ALA A 323 -14.60 -2.47 10.90
C ALA A 323 -15.70 -1.38 10.90
N PRO A 324 -15.57 -0.24 11.63
CA PRO A 324 -16.60 0.81 11.62
C PRO A 324 -16.72 1.56 10.28
N LEU A 325 -15.73 1.44 9.38
CA LEU A 325 -15.68 2.13 8.09
C LEU A 325 -16.26 1.32 6.93
N SER A 326 -16.55 0.03 7.16
CA SER A 326 -16.97 -0.94 6.13
C SER A 326 -18.48 -1.03 5.91
N GLY A 327 -19.29 -0.17 6.53
CA GLY A 327 -20.74 -0.12 6.32
C GLY A 327 -21.41 -1.46 6.62
N GLN A 328 -22.07 -2.06 5.62
CA GLN A 328 -22.80 -3.33 5.75
C GLN A 328 -21.92 -4.51 6.21
N MET A 329 -20.60 -4.46 5.98
CA MET A 329 -19.66 -5.51 6.40
C MET A 329 -19.17 -5.36 7.83
N GLN A 330 -19.49 -4.25 8.53
CA GLN A 330 -19.09 -4.01 9.90
C GLN A 330 -19.40 -5.17 10.88
N PRO A 331 -20.63 -5.73 10.95
CA PRO A 331 -20.93 -6.81 11.90
C PRO A 331 -20.10 -8.06 11.62
N LEU A 332 -19.88 -8.40 10.34
CA LEU A 332 -19.07 -9.53 9.92
C LEU A 332 -17.60 -9.33 10.34
N ILE A 333 -17.00 -8.19 9.99
CA ILE A 333 -15.59 -7.91 10.32
C ILE A 333 -15.39 -7.90 11.84
N THR A 334 -16.30 -7.28 12.58
CA THR A 334 -16.21 -7.22 14.06
C THR A 334 -16.29 -8.61 14.69
N LEU A 335 -17.16 -9.48 14.17
CA LEU A 335 -17.31 -10.86 14.63
C LEU A 335 -16.05 -11.69 14.37
N TRP A 336 -15.51 -11.62 13.15
CA TRP A 336 -14.38 -12.46 12.71
C TRP A 336 -13.01 -11.95 13.15
N THR A 337 -12.84 -10.65 13.39
CA THR A 337 -11.56 -10.05 13.84
C THR A 337 -10.89 -10.82 14.98
N PRO A 338 -11.55 -11.11 16.12
CA PRO A 338 -10.92 -11.86 17.19
C PRO A 338 -10.53 -13.27 16.75
N TRP A 339 -11.35 -13.97 15.96
CA TRP A 339 -11.03 -15.33 15.50
C TRP A 339 -9.82 -15.37 14.58
N VAL A 340 -9.70 -14.43 13.65
CA VAL A 340 -8.55 -14.33 12.75
C VAL A 340 -7.27 -14.03 13.55
N VAL A 341 -7.31 -13.03 14.43
CA VAL A 341 -6.13 -12.62 15.21
C VAL A 341 -5.72 -13.69 16.21
N TRP A 342 -6.65 -14.25 16.98
CA TRP A 342 -6.35 -15.30 17.95
C TRP A 342 -5.99 -16.63 17.29
N GLY A 343 -6.61 -16.94 16.14
CA GLY A 343 -6.26 -18.10 15.33
C GLY A 343 -4.83 -18.03 14.82
N LEU A 344 -4.44 -16.89 14.24
CA LEU A 344 -3.06 -16.66 13.79
C LEU A 344 -2.07 -16.59 14.95
N ALA A 345 -2.44 -15.96 16.07
CA ALA A 345 -1.59 -15.94 17.27
C ALA A 345 -1.37 -17.36 17.82
N GLY A 346 -2.42 -18.19 17.86
CA GLY A 346 -2.32 -19.60 18.25
C GLY A 346 -1.45 -20.40 17.27
N TRP A 347 -1.61 -20.18 15.97
CA TRP A 347 -0.78 -20.78 14.92
C TRP A 347 0.71 -20.45 15.13
N TRP A 348 1.02 -19.18 15.38
CA TRP A 348 2.38 -18.72 15.66
C TRP A 348 2.93 -19.30 16.97
N LEU A 349 2.17 -19.27 18.07
CA LEU A 349 2.61 -19.86 19.35
C LEU A 349 3.01 -21.33 19.21
N ASN A 350 2.25 -22.10 18.42
CA ASN A 350 2.60 -23.50 18.12
C ASN A 350 3.85 -23.61 17.24
N GLY A 351 4.00 -22.74 16.23
CA GLY A 351 5.19 -22.70 15.40
C GLY A 351 6.46 -22.30 16.15
N SER A 352 6.39 -21.29 17.02
CA SER A 352 7.49 -20.87 17.88
C SER A 352 7.91 -21.98 18.84
N LEU A 353 6.95 -22.72 19.44
CA LEU A 353 7.23 -23.90 20.25
C LEU A 353 7.90 -25.00 19.41
N LEU A 354 7.40 -25.26 18.20
CA LEU A 354 7.97 -26.25 17.30
C LEU A 354 9.41 -25.93 16.93
N ARG A 355 9.70 -24.67 16.55
CA ARG A 355 11.05 -24.19 16.24
C ARG A 355 11.99 -24.32 17.43
N ALA A 356 11.54 -23.94 18.63
CA ALA A 356 12.36 -24.07 19.83
C ALA A 356 12.72 -25.53 20.12
N LEU A 357 11.73 -26.43 20.05
CA LEU A 357 11.96 -27.86 20.25
C LEU A 357 12.85 -28.47 19.17
N ALA A 358 12.63 -28.10 17.90
CA ALA A 358 13.44 -28.58 16.80
C ALA A 358 14.91 -28.14 16.95
N HIS A 359 15.14 -26.88 17.32
CA HIS A 359 16.49 -26.36 17.52
C HIS A 359 17.21 -27.04 18.69
N TYR A 360 16.59 -27.11 19.88
CA TYR A 360 17.25 -27.69 21.06
C TYR A 360 17.35 -29.22 21.04
N ALA A 361 16.51 -29.89 20.25
CA ALA A 361 16.60 -31.33 20.04
C ALA A 361 17.42 -31.71 18.79
N ASP A 362 18.03 -30.72 18.12
CA ASP A 362 18.82 -30.89 16.89
C ASP A 362 18.08 -31.69 15.80
N LEU A 363 16.80 -31.37 15.62
CA LEU A 363 15.94 -32.02 14.63
C LEU A 363 15.94 -31.24 13.32
N PRO A 364 16.20 -31.91 12.17
CA PRO A 364 16.01 -31.33 10.86
C PRO A 364 14.60 -30.77 10.66
N TRP A 365 14.49 -29.59 10.03
CA TRP A 365 13.21 -28.94 9.74
C TRP A 365 12.48 -29.55 8.54
N TRP A 366 12.11 -30.82 8.66
CA TRP A 366 11.29 -31.56 7.71
C TRP A 366 10.00 -32.02 8.38
N PHE A 367 8.89 -31.93 7.65
CA PHE A 367 7.58 -32.28 8.17
C PHE A 367 7.55 -33.69 8.81
N ASP A 368 8.09 -34.69 8.11
CA ASP A 368 8.07 -36.08 8.56
C ASP A 368 8.88 -36.27 9.87
N THR A 369 10.04 -35.61 9.97
CA THR A 369 10.92 -35.69 11.14
C THR A 369 10.29 -35.03 12.36
N LEU A 370 9.71 -33.84 12.17
CA LEU A 370 9.04 -33.10 13.23
C LEU A 370 7.77 -33.81 13.70
N TRP A 371 7.00 -34.36 12.77
CA TRP A 371 5.75 -35.06 13.08
C TRP A 371 5.99 -36.38 13.83
N ALA A 372 7.01 -37.15 13.43
CA ALA A 372 7.35 -38.43 14.06
C ALA A 372 8.02 -38.28 15.45
N SER A 373 8.51 -37.09 15.79
CA SER A 373 9.24 -36.86 17.03
C SER A 373 8.34 -36.98 18.26
N ARG A 374 8.62 -38.00 19.09
CA ARG A 374 7.93 -38.23 20.37
C ARG A 374 8.07 -37.03 21.32
N LEU A 375 9.27 -36.44 21.38
CA LEU A 375 9.55 -35.27 22.21
C LEU A 375 8.61 -34.11 21.85
N ILE A 376 8.44 -33.83 20.55
CA ILE A 376 7.53 -32.78 20.06
C ILE A 376 6.09 -33.15 20.44
N GLN A 377 5.63 -34.36 20.13
CA GLN A 377 4.24 -34.76 20.39
C GLN A 377 3.86 -34.66 21.87
N THR A 378 4.72 -35.17 22.76
CA THR A 378 4.52 -35.14 24.21
C THR A 378 4.58 -33.72 24.75
N THR A 379 5.54 -32.90 24.31
CA THR A 379 5.64 -31.51 24.76
C THR A 379 4.42 -30.68 24.36
N PHE A 380 3.95 -30.83 23.12
CA PHE A 380 2.71 -30.18 22.67
C PHE A 380 1.50 -30.62 23.51
N ALA A 381 1.38 -31.90 23.85
CA ALA A 381 0.28 -32.39 24.69
C ALA A 381 0.31 -31.78 26.09
N ILE A 382 1.50 -31.70 26.71
CA ILE A 382 1.68 -31.07 28.03
C ILE A 382 1.35 -29.57 27.96
N VAL A 383 1.89 -28.85 26.97
CA VAL A 383 1.64 -27.41 26.81
C VAL A 383 0.16 -27.13 26.59
N TRP A 384 -0.51 -27.89 25.72
CA TRP A 384 -1.94 -27.72 25.48
C TRP A 384 -2.79 -28.05 26.72
N ALA A 385 -2.42 -29.09 27.49
CA ALA A 385 -3.09 -29.41 28.75
C ALA A 385 -2.95 -28.27 29.78
N LEU A 386 -1.74 -27.69 29.90
CA LEU A 386 -1.48 -26.55 30.77
C LEU A 386 -2.25 -25.31 30.33
N VAL A 387 -2.26 -25.01 29.03
CA VAL A 387 -3.04 -23.88 28.47
C VAL A 387 -4.53 -24.07 28.72
N ALA A 388 -5.06 -25.28 28.50
CA ALA A 388 -6.45 -25.61 28.79
C ALA A 388 -6.77 -25.39 30.27
N LEU A 389 -5.94 -25.90 31.18
CA LEU A 389 -6.10 -25.74 32.61
C LEU A 389 -6.06 -24.26 33.03
N ILE A 390 -5.07 -23.49 32.57
CA ILE A 390 -4.95 -22.05 32.85
C ILE A 390 -6.19 -21.31 32.35
N CYS A 391 -6.66 -21.61 31.13
CA CYS A 391 -7.84 -21.01 30.55
C CYS A 391 -9.10 -21.31 31.38
N MET A 392 -9.29 -22.57 31.79
CA MET A 392 -10.41 -22.99 32.63
C MET A 392 -10.36 -22.28 33.99
N VAL A 393 -9.23 -22.31 34.71
CA VAL A 393 -9.07 -21.64 36.01
C VAL A 393 -9.30 -20.12 35.90
N TYR A 394 -8.71 -19.47 34.88
CA TYR A 394 -8.91 -18.03 34.64
C TYR A 394 -10.38 -17.71 34.32
N SER A 395 -11.05 -18.55 33.54
CA SER A 395 -12.46 -18.38 33.19
C SER A 395 -13.39 -18.58 34.39
N ALA A 396 -13.07 -19.49 35.31
CA ALA A 396 -13.79 -19.70 36.56
C ALA A 396 -13.66 -18.48 37.48
N ARG A 397 -12.47 -17.86 37.55
CA ARG A 397 -12.24 -16.63 38.31
C ARG A 397 -12.89 -15.39 37.71
N THR A 398 -12.99 -15.31 36.38
CA THR A 398 -13.55 -14.14 35.67
C THR A 398 -15.03 -14.27 35.29
N GLY A 399 -15.67 -15.40 35.60
CA GLY A 399 -17.07 -15.66 35.27
C GLY A 399 -17.36 -15.88 33.77
N ARG A 400 -16.33 -16.09 32.94
CA ARG A 400 -16.46 -16.14 31.47
C ARG A 400 -16.74 -17.56 30.97
N ARG A 401 -18.01 -17.94 30.87
CA ARG A 401 -18.44 -19.27 30.40
C ARG A 401 -17.87 -19.70 29.05
N ILE A 402 -17.82 -18.80 28.07
CA ILE A 402 -17.33 -19.13 26.71
C ILE A 402 -15.86 -19.56 26.76
N ALA A 403 -15.03 -18.89 27.56
CA ALA A 403 -13.63 -19.25 27.74
C ALA A 403 -13.47 -20.60 28.48
N TRP A 404 -14.34 -20.89 29.44
CA TRP A 404 -14.35 -22.18 30.15
C TRP A 404 -14.61 -23.35 29.21
N PHE A 405 -15.63 -23.24 28.35
CA PHE A 405 -15.93 -24.27 27.36
C PHE A 405 -14.85 -24.39 26.28
N ALA A 406 -14.22 -23.28 25.89
CA ALA A 406 -13.07 -23.33 24.99
C ALA A 406 -11.91 -24.12 25.62
N GLY A 407 -11.58 -23.87 26.90
CA GLY A 407 -10.58 -24.62 27.65
C GLY A 407 -10.93 -26.11 27.78
N ALA A 408 -12.19 -26.43 28.10
CA ALA A 408 -12.67 -27.81 28.15
C ALA A 408 -12.55 -28.53 26.79
N GLY A 409 -12.85 -27.83 25.70
CA GLY A 409 -12.70 -28.34 24.34
C GLY A 409 -11.25 -28.65 23.99
N VAL A 410 -10.31 -27.73 24.29
CA VAL A 410 -8.87 -27.98 24.12
C VAL A 410 -8.42 -29.19 24.94
N LEU A 411 -8.87 -29.31 26.19
CA LEU A 411 -8.57 -30.45 27.03
C LEU A 411 -9.10 -31.77 26.42
N GLY A 412 -10.33 -31.77 25.90
CA GLY A 412 -10.90 -32.92 25.19
C GLY A 412 -10.07 -33.33 23.97
N ILE A 413 -9.58 -32.36 23.18
CA ILE A 413 -8.68 -32.61 22.05
C ILE A 413 -7.36 -33.23 22.52
N VAL A 414 -6.77 -32.71 23.61
CA VAL A 414 -5.53 -33.27 24.18
C VAL A 414 -5.73 -34.71 24.63
N ILE A 415 -6.83 -34.98 25.34
CA ILE A 415 -7.17 -36.34 25.79
C ILE A 415 -7.32 -37.27 24.58
N ALA A 416 -8.09 -36.86 23.56
CA ALA A 416 -8.24 -37.62 22.33
C ALA A 416 -6.89 -37.85 21.62
N LYS A 417 -6.01 -36.83 21.58
CA LYS A 417 -4.67 -36.94 20.99
C LYS A 417 -3.81 -37.96 21.75
N LEU A 418 -3.77 -37.90 23.08
CA LEU A 418 -3.04 -38.86 23.91
C LEU A 418 -3.56 -40.29 23.67
N PHE A 419 -4.88 -40.46 23.52
CA PHE A 419 -5.47 -41.75 23.17
C PHE A 419 -5.11 -42.23 21.77
N LEU A 420 -5.21 -41.39 20.75
CA LEU A 420 -5.01 -41.81 19.36
C LEU A 420 -3.54 -41.96 18.99
N VAL A 421 -2.67 -41.08 19.50
CA VAL A 421 -1.24 -41.01 19.12
C VAL A 421 -0.38 -41.83 20.07
N ASP A 422 -0.57 -41.73 21.39
CA ASP A 422 0.27 -42.44 22.36
C ASP A 422 -0.21 -43.87 22.63
N SER A 423 -1.50 -44.19 22.45
CA SER A 423 -1.96 -45.60 22.55
C SER A 423 -1.55 -46.45 21.35
N ALA A 424 -1.30 -45.84 20.18
CA ALA A 424 -0.91 -46.57 18.97
C ALA A 424 0.55 -47.04 19.01
N ASN A 425 1.44 -46.27 19.66
CA ASN A 425 2.89 -46.51 19.67
C ASN A 425 3.46 -46.89 21.06
N GLY A 426 2.61 -47.00 22.10
CA GLY A 426 3.01 -47.28 23.48
C GLY A 426 2.61 -48.66 24.00
N GLY A 427 3.53 -49.33 24.69
CA GLY A 427 3.23 -50.54 25.48
C GLY A 427 2.21 -50.29 26.60
N GLY A 428 1.64 -51.34 27.19
CA GLY A 428 0.53 -51.23 28.16
C GLY A 428 0.78 -50.30 29.35
N LEU A 429 2.03 -50.21 29.82
CA LEU A 429 2.42 -49.33 30.93
C LEU A 429 2.32 -47.83 30.58
N ALA A 430 2.71 -47.45 29.35
CA ALA A 430 2.63 -46.07 28.89
C ALA A 430 1.17 -45.57 28.82
N ARG A 431 0.25 -46.46 28.41
CA ARG A 431 -1.18 -46.16 28.42
C ARG A 431 -1.71 -45.94 29.83
N ALA A 432 -1.35 -46.81 30.79
CA ALA A 432 -1.78 -46.69 32.18
C ALA A 432 -1.34 -45.36 32.81
N VAL A 433 -0.11 -44.92 32.57
CA VAL A 433 0.39 -43.62 33.06
C VAL A 433 -0.33 -42.46 32.38
N ALA A 434 -0.63 -42.54 31.09
CA ALA A 434 -1.43 -41.52 30.39
C ALA A 434 -2.86 -41.41 30.95
N PHE A 435 -3.52 -42.54 31.21
CA PHE A 435 -4.83 -42.57 31.87
C PHE A 435 -4.80 -41.92 33.26
N LEU A 436 -3.77 -42.21 34.06
CA LEU A 436 -3.59 -41.62 35.38
C LEU A 436 -3.37 -40.11 35.29
N GLY A 437 -2.54 -39.65 34.36
CA GLY A 437 -2.30 -38.23 34.10
C GLY A 437 -3.59 -37.49 33.72
N VAL A 438 -4.41 -38.07 32.83
CA VAL A 438 -5.73 -37.52 32.46
C VAL A 438 -6.67 -37.48 33.67
N ALA A 439 -6.72 -38.54 34.47
CA ALA A 439 -7.57 -38.60 35.67
C ALA A 439 -7.19 -37.51 36.70
N VAL A 440 -5.89 -37.31 36.95
CA VAL A 440 -5.39 -36.23 37.81
C VAL A 440 -5.74 -34.86 37.24
N LEU A 441 -5.60 -34.66 35.92
CA LEU A 441 -5.92 -33.39 35.29
C LEU A 441 -7.41 -33.05 35.41
N LEU A 442 -8.28 -34.04 35.17
CA LEU A 442 -9.73 -33.91 35.35
C LEU A 442 -10.11 -33.62 36.81
N LEU A 443 -9.41 -34.23 37.77
CA LEU A 443 -9.58 -33.96 39.20
C LEU A 443 -9.22 -32.51 39.55
N ILE A 444 -8.09 -32.01 39.06
CA ILE A 444 -7.64 -30.62 39.26
C ILE A 444 -8.66 -29.64 38.67
N VAL A 445 -9.15 -29.90 37.46
CA VAL A 445 -10.17 -29.07 36.81
C VAL A 445 -11.48 -29.07 37.61
N GLY A 446 -11.94 -30.25 38.04
CA GLY A 446 -13.17 -30.40 38.82
C GLY A 446 -13.12 -29.68 40.18
N TYR A 447 -11.94 -29.64 40.81
CA TYR A 447 -11.75 -28.99 42.10
C TYR A 447 -11.55 -27.46 41.98
N PHE A 448 -10.69 -26.99 41.07
CA PHE A 448 -10.29 -25.57 41.00
C PHE A 448 -11.11 -24.73 40.02
N SER A 449 -11.88 -25.34 39.11
CA SER A 449 -12.54 -24.64 38.01
C SER A 449 -14.02 -25.01 37.87
N PRO A 450 -14.85 -24.82 38.92
CA PRO A 450 -16.29 -25.06 38.83
C PRO A 450 -16.92 -24.19 37.73
N LEU A 451 -17.89 -24.74 37.02
CA LEU A 451 -18.57 -24.07 35.91
C LEU A 451 -19.16 -22.72 36.39
N PRO A 452 -18.81 -21.57 35.77
CA PRO A 452 -19.34 -20.28 36.19
C PRO A 452 -20.88 -20.26 36.19
N PRO A 453 -21.56 -19.70 37.20
CA PRO A 453 -23.03 -19.66 37.25
C PRO A 453 -23.61 -18.87 36.06
N ARG A 454 -24.84 -19.22 35.65
CA ARG A 454 -25.51 -18.55 34.52
C ARG A 454 -25.95 -17.18 35.05
N GLN A 455 -25.60 -16.09 34.36
CA GLN A 455 -26.16 -14.78 34.69
C GLN A 455 -27.68 -14.91 34.68
N ARG A 456 -28.32 -14.61 35.81
CA ARG A 456 -29.78 -14.58 35.91
C ARG A 456 -30.23 -13.45 35.00
N ILE A 457 -30.98 -13.79 33.97
CA ILE A 457 -31.84 -12.81 33.30
C ILE A 457 -32.94 -12.57 34.32
N ASP A 458 -32.93 -11.41 34.97
CA ASP A 458 -34.05 -10.98 35.80
C ASP A 458 -35.29 -11.00 34.92
N LYS A 459 -36.10 -12.05 35.09
CA LYS A 459 -37.47 -12.04 34.61
C LYS A 459 -38.13 -10.91 35.37
N GLU A 460 -38.57 -9.88 34.64
CA GLU A 460 -39.52 -8.89 35.10
C GLU A 460 -40.52 -9.54 36.06
N SER A 461 -40.67 -8.94 37.24
CA SER A 461 -41.72 -9.32 38.16
C SER A 461 -43.06 -9.14 37.45
N LYS A 462 -43.67 -10.25 37.04
CA LYS A 462 -45.10 -10.29 36.78
C LYS A 462 -45.81 -10.52 38.10
N ALA A 463 -46.84 -9.68 38.31
CA ALA A 463 -47.80 -9.58 39.40
C ALA A 463 -47.35 -8.72 40.57
#